data_AF-R7AIK5-F1
#
_entry.id   AF-R7AIK5-F1
#
_cell.length_a   1.000
_cell.length_b   1.000
_cell.length_c   1.000
_cell.angle_alpha   90.00
_cell.angle_beta   90.00
_cell.angle_gamma   90.00
#
_symmetry.space_group_name_H-M   'P 1'
#
loop_
_entity.id
_entity.type
_entity.pdbx_description
1 polymer ?
#
loop_
_entity_poly.entity_id
_entity_poly.type
_entity_poly.pdbx_seq_one_letter_code
_entity_poly.pdbx_strand_id
1 'polypeptide(L)'
;MQYMCDAGLHAVLEKDARKYARLPEFWQLASCASGTFNSIISHEGSCNIQNARRDMLRRALMTCALGDDSARRCIKSMFRDILIEKYRVNERNINEVIVFDSPSHLNHHDKFHILLYVFEKSYGCKALQQLIICAGTGKHRTVHAHDIDRLYENYMPVLNFYEKLEVLTQKIYSTYKGIGAADSIMTMDIDGLAGGWGQNRTIWVMCDGRPVNLEFLRFDNQREFRRIMSGFERHIYNTSCRRSSSGVERKEKTGYISGYLYNGAEVIVASSPVCSSKIFFIKK
;
A
#
# COMPACT_ATOMS: atom_id res chain seq x y z
N MET A 1 15.83 29.47 19.72
CA MET A 1 14.48 28.92 19.96
C MET A 1 14.29 27.74 19.02
N GLN A 2 14.92 26.61 19.34
CA GLN A 2 14.41 25.50 20.16
C GLN A 2 13.71 24.47 19.28
N TYR A 3 14.48 23.44 18.97
CA TYR A 3 14.06 22.13 18.46
C TYR A 3 12.90 21.57 19.28
N MET A 4 11.70 21.50 18.70
CA MET A 4 10.59 20.69 19.20
C MET A 4 9.71 20.28 18.01
N CYS A 5 9.90 19.04 17.49
CA CYS A 5 8.78 18.12 17.24
C CYS A 5 9.16 16.70 16.76
N ASP A 6 10.44 16.27 16.77
CA ASP A 6 10.77 14.85 16.53
C ASP A 6 10.24 13.93 17.66
N ALA A 7 10.06 14.46 18.86
CA ALA A 7 9.46 13.74 19.99
C ALA A 7 7.97 13.40 19.78
N GLY A 8 7.25 14.18 18.95
CA GLY A 8 5.82 13.96 18.69
C GLY A 8 5.55 12.74 17.82
N LEU A 9 6.41 12.47 16.83
CA LEU A 9 6.26 11.33 15.93
C LEU A 9 6.62 10.01 16.62
N HIS A 10 7.65 10.02 17.46
CA HIS A 10 8.08 8.88 18.28
C HIS A 10 7.02 8.49 19.32
N ALA A 11 6.43 9.48 20.02
CA ALA A 11 5.36 9.26 21.00
C ALA A 11 4.05 8.80 20.35
N VAL A 12 3.76 9.24 19.11
CA VAL A 12 2.65 8.73 18.31
C VAL A 12 2.92 7.25 18.01
N LEU A 13 4.10 6.88 17.51
CA LEU A 13 4.45 5.48 17.23
C LEU A 13 4.31 4.56 18.45
N GLU A 14 4.76 4.99 19.64
CA GLU A 14 4.64 4.25 20.91
C GLU A 14 3.20 3.97 21.36
N LYS A 15 2.27 4.92 21.18
CA LYS A 15 0.92 4.83 21.78
C LYS A 15 0.00 3.80 21.08
N ASP A 16 0.18 3.54 19.78
CA ASP A 16 -0.58 2.49 19.07
C ASP A 16 0.18 1.16 18.95
N ALA A 17 1.45 1.11 19.37
CA ALA A 17 2.27 -0.11 19.34
C ALA A 17 1.72 -1.21 20.28
N ARG A 18 1.02 -0.82 21.35
CA ARG A 18 0.42 -1.77 22.31
C ARG A 18 -0.73 -2.59 21.73
N LYS A 19 -1.34 -2.17 20.60
CA LYS A 19 -2.49 -2.86 19.99
C LYS A 19 -2.09 -3.94 18.97
N TYR A 20 -0.86 -3.90 18.46
CA TYR A 20 -0.31 -4.82 17.44
C TYR A 20 0.79 -5.71 18.05
N ALA A 21 0.58 -6.17 19.30
CA ALA A 21 1.57 -6.78 20.20
C ALA A 21 2.13 -8.16 19.78
N ARG A 22 2.16 -8.50 18.50
CA ARG A 22 2.93 -9.64 17.99
C ARG A 22 3.90 -9.13 16.93
N LEU A 23 5.19 -9.32 17.21
CA LEU A 23 6.40 -8.98 16.44
C LEU A 23 7.08 -7.64 16.81
N PRO A 24 7.89 -7.63 17.91
CA PRO A 24 8.80 -6.53 18.26
C PRO A 24 9.84 -6.18 17.18
N GLU A 25 10.22 -7.13 16.33
CA GLU A 25 11.29 -6.96 15.34
C GLU A 25 10.82 -6.29 14.04
N PHE A 26 9.55 -6.43 13.66
CA PHE A 26 8.96 -5.80 12.48
C PHE A 26 8.97 -4.26 12.55
N TRP A 27 8.86 -3.70 13.76
CA TRP A 27 8.93 -2.25 13.96
C TRP A 27 10.36 -1.72 14.01
N GLN A 28 11.34 -2.51 14.45
CA GLN A 28 12.76 -2.17 14.21
C GLN A 28 13.04 -2.16 12.69
N LEU A 29 12.47 -3.10 11.93
CA LEU A 29 12.57 -3.12 10.48
C LEU A 29 11.95 -1.88 9.81
N ALA A 30 10.71 -1.50 10.15
CA ALA A 30 10.03 -0.35 9.54
C ALA A 30 10.51 1.02 10.07
N SER A 31 10.80 1.13 11.36
CA SER A 31 11.34 2.34 12.00
C SER A 31 12.80 2.57 11.65
N CYS A 32 13.64 1.52 11.68
CA CYS A 32 15.01 1.64 11.23
C CYS A 32 15.11 1.70 9.71
N ALA A 33 14.17 1.17 8.90
CA ALA A 33 14.09 1.56 7.49
C ALA A 33 13.89 3.07 7.39
N SER A 34 12.90 3.67 8.07
CA SER A 34 12.75 5.13 8.08
C SER A 34 14.01 5.87 8.57
N GLY A 35 14.71 5.36 9.58
CA GLY A 35 15.97 5.92 10.09
C GLY A 35 17.16 5.76 9.14
N THR A 36 17.24 4.63 8.42
CA THR A 36 18.26 4.34 7.40
C THR A 36 18.00 5.16 6.15
N PHE A 37 16.74 5.29 5.76
CA PHE A 37 16.29 6.16 4.69
C PHE A 37 16.61 7.61 5.03
N ASN A 38 16.27 8.06 6.24
CA ASN A 38 16.60 9.40 6.68
C ASN A 38 18.11 9.61 6.78
N SER A 39 18.92 8.62 7.19
CA SER A 39 20.39 8.73 7.23
C SER A 39 21.02 8.76 5.83
N ILE A 40 20.50 7.97 4.88
CA ILE A 40 20.89 8.02 3.45
C ILE A 40 20.47 9.36 2.83
N ILE A 41 19.33 9.91 3.26
CA ILE A 41 18.79 11.18 2.77
C ILE A 41 19.43 12.39 3.47
N SER A 42 19.95 12.25 4.70
CA SER A 42 20.48 13.36 5.50
C SER A 42 21.99 13.54 5.39
N HIS A 43 22.77 12.50 5.06
CA HIS A 43 24.18 12.67 4.76
C HIS A 43 24.36 13.43 3.43
N GLU A 44 24.98 14.61 3.49
CA GLU A 44 25.47 15.30 2.31
C GLU A 44 26.70 14.57 1.77
N GLY A 45 26.58 14.06 0.54
CA GLY A 45 27.71 13.45 -0.17
C GLY A 45 28.58 14.52 -0.82
N SER A 46 29.89 14.27 -0.89
CA SER A 46 30.88 15.22 -1.43
C SER A 46 30.82 15.37 -2.96
N CYS A 47 30.04 14.55 -3.68
CA CYS A 47 30.02 14.49 -5.14
C CYS A 47 28.60 14.67 -5.72
N ASN A 48 28.51 15.37 -6.86
CA ASN A 48 27.27 15.63 -7.61
C ASN A 48 26.46 14.36 -7.92
N ILE A 49 27.14 13.23 -8.17
CA ILE A 49 26.49 11.94 -8.47
C ILE A 49 25.71 11.40 -7.26
N GLN A 50 26.27 11.54 -6.05
CA GLN A 50 25.62 11.09 -4.82
C GLN A 50 24.39 11.97 -4.49
N ASN A 51 24.51 13.28 -4.71
CA ASN A 51 23.40 14.22 -4.54
C ASN A 51 22.25 13.95 -5.54
N ALA A 52 22.58 13.69 -6.82
CA ALA A 52 21.58 13.34 -7.84
C ALA A 52 20.84 12.02 -7.50
N ARG A 53 21.56 11.01 -7.01
CA ARG A 53 20.95 9.74 -6.56
C ARG A 53 20.01 9.95 -5.37
N ARG A 54 20.37 10.82 -4.42
CA ARG A 54 19.55 11.18 -3.26
C ARG A 54 18.25 11.87 -3.68
N ASP A 55 18.34 12.83 -4.60
CA ASP A 55 17.16 13.54 -5.09
C ASP A 55 16.25 12.66 -5.94
N MET A 56 16.82 11.72 -6.69
CA MET A 56 16.05 10.65 -7.35
C MET A 56 15.26 9.82 -6.33
N LEU A 57 15.89 9.37 -5.24
CA LEU A 57 15.23 8.57 -4.21
C LEU A 57 14.15 9.36 -3.47
N ARG A 58 14.42 10.63 -3.13
CA ARG A 58 13.41 11.53 -2.53
C ARG A 58 12.19 11.67 -3.44
N ARG A 59 12.40 11.89 -4.73
CA ARG A 59 11.31 11.97 -5.71
C ARG A 59 10.56 10.65 -5.81
N ALA A 60 11.27 9.53 -5.93
CA ALA A 60 10.66 8.21 -6.00
C ALA A 60 9.81 7.91 -4.76
N LEU A 61 10.28 8.28 -3.56
CA LEU A 61 9.47 8.20 -2.35
C LEU A 61 8.22 9.09 -2.49
N MET A 62 8.33 10.32 -2.94
CA MET A 62 7.15 11.18 -3.08
C MET A 62 6.10 10.63 -4.06
N THR A 63 6.51 10.00 -5.16
CA THR A 63 5.62 9.64 -6.28
C THR A 63 5.20 8.17 -6.32
N CYS A 64 5.92 7.25 -5.67
CA CYS A 64 5.68 5.81 -5.80
C CYS A 64 4.24 5.36 -5.44
N ALA A 65 3.62 5.99 -4.43
CA ALA A 65 2.26 5.69 -4.02
C ALA A 65 1.18 6.39 -4.87
N LEU A 66 1.60 7.21 -5.85
CA LEU A 66 0.75 8.09 -6.66
C LEU A 66 0.72 7.64 -8.13
N GLY A 67 0.90 6.34 -8.38
CA GLY A 67 0.83 5.75 -9.73
C GLY A 67 2.13 5.88 -10.55
N ASP A 68 3.25 6.29 -9.96
CA ASP A 68 4.55 6.26 -10.65
C ASP A 68 5.17 4.87 -10.52
N ASP A 69 4.95 4.03 -11.53
CA ASP A 69 5.39 2.63 -11.53
C ASP A 69 6.90 2.47 -11.49
N SER A 70 7.64 3.40 -12.12
CA SER A 70 9.10 3.40 -12.11
C SER A 70 9.64 3.75 -10.71
N ALA A 71 9.05 4.75 -10.05
CA ALA A 71 9.34 5.04 -8.65
C ALA A 71 8.98 3.88 -7.73
N ARG A 72 7.80 3.26 -7.89
CA ARG A 72 7.39 2.09 -7.10
C ARG A 72 8.40 0.95 -7.22
N ARG A 73 8.79 0.58 -8.45
CA ARG A 73 9.80 -0.46 -8.70
C ARG A 73 11.14 -0.12 -8.04
N CYS A 74 11.58 1.13 -8.14
CA CYS A 74 12.81 1.62 -7.51
C CYS A 74 12.77 1.46 -5.97
N ILE A 75 11.70 1.91 -5.32
CA ILE A 75 11.55 1.81 -3.86
C ILE A 75 11.46 0.35 -3.40
N LYS A 76 10.69 -0.50 -4.09
CA LYS A 76 10.61 -1.93 -3.77
C LYS A 76 11.96 -2.64 -3.93
N SER A 77 12.74 -2.29 -4.97
CA SER A 77 14.08 -2.86 -5.14
C SER A 77 15.00 -2.52 -3.98
N MET A 78 15.03 -1.25 -3.58
CA MET A 78 15.81 -0.83 -2.42
C MET A 78 15.35 -1.50 -1.12
N PHE A 79 14.05 -1.75 -0.93
CA PHE A 79 13.59 -2.52 0.23
C PHE A 79 14.12 -3.95 0.23
N ARG A 80 14.17 -4.62 -0.93
CA ARG A 80 14.79 -5.95 -1.02
C ARG A 80 16.26 -5.92 -0.64
N ASP A 81 17.00 -4.96 -1.18
CA ASP A 81 18.43 -4.79 -0.90
C ASP A 81 18.64 -4.57 0.61
N ILE A 82 17.84 -3.70 1.24
CA ILE A 82 17.88 -3.46 2.69
C ILE A 82 17.57 -4.74 3.48
N LEU A 83 16.53 -5.49 3.10
CA LEU A 83 16.14 -6.74 3.78
C LEU A 83 17.27 -7.77 3.75
N ILE A 84 17.90 -7.95 2.59
CA ILE A 84 19.00 -8.91 2.42
C ILE A 84 20.28 -8.42 3.11
N GLU A 85 20.71 -7.21 2.80
CA GLU A 85 22.05 -6.73 3.17
C GLU A 85 22.12 -6.31 4.65
N LYS A 86 21.13 -5.56 5.11
CA LYS A 86 21.14 -4.97 6.46
C LYS A 86 20.51 -5.89 7.48
N TYR A 87 19.35 -6.46 7.14
CA TYR A 87 18.59 -7.30 8.07
C TYR A 87 18.89 -8.79 7.92
N ARG A 88 19.74 -9.17 6.94
CA ARG A 88 20.17 -10.55 6.72
C ARG A 88 18.97 -11.50 6.56
N VAL A 89 17.90 -11.04 5.94
CA VAL A 89 16.74 -11.88 5.60
C VAL A 89 17.19 -12.96 4.63
N ASN A 90 16.88 -14.21 4.96
CA ASN A 90 17.25 -15.42 4.23
C ASN A 90 16.17 -16.50 4.43
N GLU A 91 16.33 -17.66 3.79
CA GLU A 91 15.33 -18.74 3.84
C GLU A 91 15.02 -19.23 5.28
N ARG A 92 15.97 -19.09 6.21
CA ARG A 92 15.81 -19.58 7.59
C ARG A 92 14.94 -18.66 8.45
N ASN A 93 14.97 -17.35 8.23
CA ASN A 93 14.31 -16.36 9.10
C ASN A 93 13.13 -15.62 8.43
N ILE A 94 12.95 -15.73 7.12
CA ILE A 94 11.85 -15.05 6.42
C ILE A 94 10.47 -15.46 6.95
N ASN A 95 10.37 -16.69 7.45
CA ASN A 95 9.16 -17.26 8.05
C ASN A 95 8.78 -16.65 9.41
N GLU A 96 9.72 -15.98 10.08
CA GLU A 96 9.46 -15.28 11.35
C GLU A 96 8.60 -14.02 11.12
N VAL A 97 8.61 -13.46 9.90
CA VAL A 97 7.86 -12.26 9.55
C VAL A 97 6.51 -12.58 8.91
N ILE A 98 6.48 -13.55 8.00
CA ILE A 98 5.26 -14.10 7.40
C ILE A 98 5.37 -15.61 7.47
N VAL A 99 4.39 -16.27 8.06
CA VAL A 99 4.46 -17.72 8.38
C VAL A 99 4.14 -18.57 7.14
N PHE A 100 4.95 -18.47 6.08
CA PHE A 100 4.69 -19.15 4.79
C PHE A 100 4.55 -20.67 4.95
N ASP A 101 5.35 -21.27 5.83
CA ASP A 101 5.41 -22.72 6.01
C ASP A 101 4.29 -23.27 6.92
N SER A 102 3.41 -22.43 7.47
CA SER A 102 2.26 -22.89 8.28
C SER A 102 0.96 -22.20 7.84
N PRO A 103 0.30 -22.71 6.79
CA PRO A 103 -0.93 -22.14 6.23
C PRO A 103 -2.05 -21.87 7.25
N SER A 104 -2.16 -22.72 8.27
CA SER A 104 -3.15 -22.59 9.36
C SER A 104 -2.94 -21.38 10.26
N HIS A 105 -1.72 -20.82 10.29
CA HIS A 105 -1.37 -19.65 11.10
C HIS A 105 -1.32 -18.35 10.28
N LEU A 106 -1.44 -18.42 8.95
CA LEU A 106 -1.55 -17.23 8.11
C LEU A 106 -2.93 -16.58 8.28
N ASN A 107 -2.94 -15.27 8.43
CA ASN A 107 -4.19 -14.51 8.37
C ASN A 107 -4.67 -14.38 6.91
N HIS A 108 -5.95 -14.08 6.74
CA HIS A 108 -6.58 -13.92 5.42
C HIS A 108 -5.93 -12.85 4.54
N HIS A 109 -5.35 -11.78 5.10
CA HIS A 109 -4.66 -10.77 4.31
C HIS A 109 -3.38 -11.33 3.69
N ASP A 110 -2.58 -12.04 4.48
CA ASP A 110 -1.35 -12.68 3.99
C ASP A 110 -1.68 -13.78 2.98
N LYS A 111 -2.70 -14.61 3.25
CA LYS A 111 -3.20 -15.59 2.28
C LYS A 111 -3.61 -14.93 0.97
N PHE A 112 -4.36 -13.83 1.02
CA PHE A 112 -4.76 -13.07 -0.17
C PHE A 112 -3.55 -12.54 -0.94
N HIS A 113 -2.58 -11.89 -0.28
CA HIS A 113 -1.41 -11.34 -0.96
C HIS A 113 -0.51 -12.42 -1.58
N ILE A 114 -0.36 -13.57 -0.91
CA ILE A 114 0.34 -14.73 -1.48
C ILE A 114 -0.40 -15.27 -2.70
N LEU A 115 -1.71 -15.47 -2.61
CA LEU A 115 -2.53 -15.92 -3.74
C LEU A 115 -2.47 -14.94 -4.91
N LEU A 116 -2.61 -13.64 -4.64
CA LEU A 116 -2.56 -12.60 -5.67
C LEU A 116 -1.20 -12.59 -6.36
N TYR A 117 -0.09 -12.74 -5.61
CA TYR A 117 1.24 -12.87 -6.17
C TYR A 117 1.35 -14.07 -7.12
N VAL A 118 0.87 -15.24 -6.71
CA VAL A 118 0.95 -16.45 -7.55
C VAL A 118 0.04 -16.34 -8.77
N PHE A 119 -1.16 -15.79 -8.61
CA PHE A 119 -2.07 -15.54 -9.73
C PHE A 119 -1.49 -14.50 -10.70
N GLU A 120 -0.77 -13.48 -10.22
CA GLU A 120 -0.08 -12.49 -11.06
C GLU A 120 0.99 -13.14 -11.94
N LYS A 121 1.70 -14.15 -11.42
CA LYS A 121 2.63 -14.94 -12.25
C LYS A 121 1.93 -15.71 -13.37
N SER A 122 0.71 -16.20 -13.14
CA SER A 122 -0.04 -17.00 -14.12
C SER A 122 -0.89 -16.18 -15.09
N TYR A 123 -1.43 -15.04 -14.64
CA TYR A 123 -2.46 -14.27 -15.34
C TYR A 123 -2.10 -12.79 -15.55
N GLY A 124 -0.92 -12.36 -15.12
CA GLY A 124 -0.48 -10.97 -15.23
C GLY A 124 -1.43 -10.01 -14.50
N CYS A 125 -1.73 -8.86 -15.12
CA CYS A 125 -2.62 -7.85 -14.54
C CYS A 125 -4.06 -8.36 -14.31
N LYS A 126 -4.48 -9.47 -14.93
CA LYS A 126 -5.81 -10.07 -14.73
C LYS A 126 -5.91 -10.97 -13.51
N ALA A 127 -4.84 -11.07 -12.70
CA ALA A 127 -4.78 -11.96 -11.55
C ALA A 127 -5.90 -11.76 -10.54
N LEU A 128 -6.24 -10.51 -10.21
CA LEU A 128 -7.33 -10.25 -9.26
C LEU A 128 -8.68 -10.71 -9.79
N GLN A 129 -8.95 -10.52 -11.08
CA GLN A 129 -10.19 -10.99 -11.71
C GLN A 129 -10.29 -12.52 -11.60
N GLN A 130 -9.21 -13.23 -11.93
CA GLN A 130 -9.15 -14.68 -11.82
C GLN A 130 -9.27 -15.16 -10.38
N LEU A 131 -8.62 -14.47 -9.42
CA LEU A 131 -8.73 -14.77 -8.00
C LEU A 131 -10.18 -14.64 -7.51
N ILE A 132 -10.87 -13.56 -7.89
CA ILE A 132 -12.29 -13.33 -7.51
C ILE A 132 -13.20 -14.41 -8.11
N ILE A 133 -12.93 -14.85 -9.34
CA ILE A 133 -13.67 -15.96 -9.98
C ILE A 133 -13.44 -17.25 -9.21
N CYS A 134 -12.18 -17.61 -8.93
CA CYS A 134 -11.80 -18.83 -8.22
C CYS A 134 -12.25 -18.84 -6.75
N ALA A 135 -12.30 -17.69 -6.09
CA ALA A 135 -12.80 -17.56 -4.73
C ALA A 135 -14.29 -17.93 -4.62
N GLY A 136 -15.02 -17.99 -5.74
CA GLY A 136 -16.38 -18.51 -5.81
C GLY A 136 -17.45 -17.44 -5.62
N THR A 137 -17.23 -16.22 -6.13
CA THR A 137 -18.22 -15.11 -6.03
C THR A 137 -19.48 -15.27 -6.89
N GLY A 138 -19.76 -16.46 -7.42
CA GLY A 138 -20.77 -16.71 -8.46
C GLY A 138 -22.20 -16.22 -8.20
N LYS A 139 -22.51 -15.73 -6.99
CA LYS A 139 -23.75 -15.01 -6.64
C LYS A 139 -23.57 -13.78 -5.74
N HIS A 140 -22.53 -13.72 -4.92
CA HIS A 140 -22.36 -12.66 -3.93
C HIS A 140 -21.31 -11.66 -4.42
N ARG A 141 -21.70 -10.38 -4.53
CA ARG A 141 -20.82 -9.24 -4.88
C ARG A 141 -19.80 -8.92 -3.77
N THR A 142 -19.49 -9.89 -2.92
CA THR A 142 -18.64 -9.78 -1.75
C THR A 142 -17.77 -11.02 -1.67
N VAL A 143 -16.46 -10.83 -1.56
CA VAL A 143 -15.51 -11.88 -1.19
C VAL A 143 -15.30 -11.79 0.31
N HIS A 144 -15.60 -12.88 1.01
CA HIS A 144 -15.41 -12.98 2.45
C HIS A 144 -14.06 -13.60 2.79
N ALA A 145 -13.67 -13.49 4.05
CA ALA A 145 -12.43 -14.06 4.57
C ALA A 145 -12.36 -15.59 4.34
N HIS A 146 -13.46 -16.31 4.60
CA HIS A 146 -13.53 -17.76 4.41
C HIS A 146 -13.38 -18.20 2.94
N ASP A 147 -13.72 -17.34 1.98
CA ASP A 147 -13.51 -17.64 0.56
C ASP A 147 -12.02 -17.65 0.21
N ILE A 148 -11.25 -16.73 0.80
CA ILE A 148 -9.79 -16.65 0.66
C ILE A 148 -9.13 -17.84 1.36
N ASP A 149 -9.59 -18.21 2.55
CA ASP A 149 -9.09 -19.39 3.26
C ASP A 149 -9.26 -20.66 2.44
N ARG A 150 -10.50 -20.91 1.97
CA ARG A 150 -10.82 -22.07 1.13
C ARG A 150 -9.98 -22.06 -0.16
N LEU A 151 -9.84 -20.90 -0.81
CA LEU A 151 -9.03 -20.80 -2.03
C LEU A 151 -7.55 -21.10 -1.76
N TYR A 152 -7.01 -20.60 -0.64
CA TYR A 152 -5.64 -20.87 -0.23
C TYR A 152 -5.40 -22.35 0.05
N GLU A 153 -6.31 -22.99 0.79
CA GLU A 153 -6.27 -24.42 1.10
C GLU A 153 -6.37 -25.30 -0.15
N ASN A 154 -7.16 -24.88 -1.15
CA ASN A 154 -7.26 -25.61 -2.41
C ASN A 154 -6.01 -25.45 -3.30
N TYR A 155 -5.39 -24.27 -3.29
CA TYR A 155 -4.25 -23.98 -4.17
C TYR A 155 -2.91 -24.40 -3.56
N MET A 156 -2.77 -24.36 -2.23
CA MET A 156 -1.54 -24.62 -1.46
C MET A 156 -0.27 -24.06 -2.12
N PRO A 157 -0.14 -22.73 -2.27
CA PRO A 157 0.99 -22.14 -2.98
C PRO A 157 2.33 -22.47 -2.31
N VAL A 158 3.30 -22.95 -3.09
CA VAL A 158 4.68 -23.17 -2.65
C VAL A 158 5.57 -22.09 -3.26
N LEU A 159 6.21 -21.28 -2.41
CA LEU A 159 7.08 -20.18 -2.81
C LEU A 159 8.53 -20.50 -2.46
N ASN A 160 9.46 -20.21 -3.37
CA ASN A 160 10.88 -20.19 -3.06
C ASN A 160 11.29 -18.89 -2.32
N PHE A 161 12.54 -18.82 -1.84
CA PHE A 161 13.07 -17.68 -1.11
C PHE A 161 12.78 -16.32 -1.77
N TYR A 162 13.08 -16.19 -3.07
CA TYR A 162 12.95 -14.92 -3.78
C TYR A 162 11.48 -14.52 -3.92
N GLU A 163 10.58 -15.49 -4.08
CA GLU A 163 9.15 -15.25 -4.12
C GLU A 163 8.60 -14.82 -2.76
N LYS A 164 9.01 -15.51 -1.67
CA LYS A 164 8.71 -15.10 -0.30
C LYS A 164 9.19 -13.67 -0.03
N LEU A 165 10.39 -13.33 -0.52
CA LEU A 165 10.97 -11.99 -0.39
C LEU A 165 10.17 -10.93 -1.16
N GLU A 166 9.63 -11.24 -2.35
CA GLU A 166 8.76 -10.31 -3.08
C GLU A 166 7.45 -10.03 -2.33
N VAL A 167 6.82 -11.07 -1.76
CA VAL A 167 5.60 -10.92 -0.94
C VAL A 167 5.88 -10.08 0.31
N LEU A 168 6.99 -10.37 1.01
CA LEU A 168 7.41 -9.60 2.18
C LEU A 168 7.69 -8.13 1.82
N THR A 169 8.41 -7.90 0.72
CA THR A 169 8.71 -6.55 0.21
C THR A 169 7.43 -5.79 -0.11
N GLN A 170 6.47 -6.44 -0.78
CA GLN A 170 5.18 -5.85 -1.07
C GLN A 170 4.42 -5.48 0.20
N LYS A 171 4.40 -6.35 1.22
CA LYS A 171 3.76 -6.08 2.51
C LYS A 171 4.37 -4.85 3.19
N ILE A 172 5.70 -4.80 3.30
CA ILE A 172 6.42 -3.66 3.89
C ILE A 172 6.16 -2.38 3.10
N TYR A 173 6.26 -2.43 1.77
CA TYR A 173 6.02 -1.28 0.91
C TYR A 173 4.61 -0.73 1.12
N SER A 174 3.59 -1.59 1.06
CA SER A 174 2.18 -1.23 1.18
C SER A 174 1.91 -0.47 2.48
N THR A 175 2.38 -1.01 3.61
CA THR A 175 2.17 -0.43 4.93
C THR A 175 2.95 0.87 5.14
N TYR A 176 4.24 0.87 4.79
CA TYR A 176 5.13 2.00 5.08
C TYR A 176 4.86 3.18 4.15
N LYS A 177 4.77 2.93 2.84
CA LYS A 177 4.78 4.00 1.84
C LYS A 177 3.65 3.96 0.83
N GLY A 178 3.24 2.78 0.39
CA GLY A 178 2.16 2.55 -0.55
C GLY A 178 0.80 2.97 0.00
N ILE A 179 -0.25 2.50 -0.67
CA ILE A 179 -1.64 2.81 -0.33
C ILE A 179 -2.29 1.71 0.53
N GLY A 180 -1.48 1.05 1.36
CA GLY A 180 -1.90 0.05 2.33
C GLY A 180 -2.52 -1.19 1.68
N ALA A 181 -3.61 -1.69 2.27
CA ALA A 181 -4.31 -2.88 1.81
C ALA A 181 -4.72 -2.84 0.31
N ALA A 182 -4.86 -1.65 -0.26
CA ALA A 182 -5.24 -1.44 -1.65
C ALA A 182 -4.07 -1.51 -2.65
N ASP A 183 -2.83 -1.54 -2.17
CA ASP A 183 -1.65 -1.27 -2.99
C ASP A 183 -1.43 -2.29 -4.09
N SER A 184 -1.52 -3.59 -3.76
CA SER A 184 -1.37 -4.68 -4.73
C SER A 184 -2.54 -4.76 -5.72
N ILE A 185 -3.70 -4.20 -5.37
CA ILE A 185 -4.86 -4.14 -6.27
C ILE A 185 -4.70 -3.02 -7.30
N MET A 186 -4.00 -1.94 -6.93
CA MET A 186 -3.78 -0.79 -7.81
C MET A 186 -2.93 -1.13 -9.05
N THR A 187 -2.23 -2.26 -9.09
CA THR A 187 -1.49 -2.71 -10.29
C THR A 187 -2.31 -3.65 -11.19
N MET A 188 -3.50 -4.06 -10.77
CA MET A 188 -4.35 -5.02 -11.48
C MET A 188 -5.18 -4.34 -12.58
N ASP A 189 -5.63 -5.13 -13.56
CA ASP A 189 -6.55 -4.72 -14.62
C ASP A 189 -7.96 -4.62 -14.03
N ILE A 190 -8.34 -3.43 -13.60
CA ILE A 190 -9.61 -3.11 -12.93
C ILE A 190 -10.10 -1.76 -13.43
N ASP A 191 -11.41 -1.55 -13.48
CA ASP A 191 -11.98 -0.27 -13.90
C ASP A 191 -11.84 0.80 -12.81
N GLY A 192 -11.81 0.35 -11.55
CA GLY A 192 -11.68 1.26 -10.42
C GLY A 192 -11.51 0.58 -9.07
N LEU A 193 -11.06 1.38 -8.11
CA LEU A 193 -10.72 0.97 -6.75
C LEU A 193 -11.24 2.02 -5.79
N ALA A 194 -12.05 1.62 -4.82
CA ALA A 194 -12.49 2.48 -3.73
C ALA A 194 -11.96 1.95 -2.40
N GLY A 195 -11.52 2.88 -1.55
CA GLY A 195 -10.96 2.55 -0.24
C GLY A 195 -11.52 3.43 0.87
N GLY A 196 -11.71 2.82 2.04
CA GLY A 196 -12.26 3.50 3.21
C GLY A 196 -13.78 3.47 3.29
N TRP A 197 -14.44 2.63 2.49
CA TRP A 197 -15.90 2.60 2.41
C TRP A 197 -16.54 2.01 3.67
N GLY A 198 -17.58 2.69 4.15
CA GLY A 198 -18.35 2.30 5.33
C GLY A 198 -17.57 2.40 6.65
N GLN A 199 -18.22 1.99 7.74
CA GLN A 199 -17.61 2.02 9.09
C GLN A 199 -16.36 1.14 9.19
N ASN A 200 -16.34 0.03 8.44
CA ASN A 200 -15.24 -0.94 8.44
C ASN A 200 -14.08 -0.55 7.51
N ARG A 201 -14.16 0.57 6.79
CA ARG A 201 -13.13 1.04 5.85
C ARG A 201 -12.67 -0.04 4.86
N THR A 202 -13.65 -0.73 4.29
CA THR A 202 -13.45 -1.83 3.33
C THR A 202 -12.94 -1.35 1.98
N ILE A 203 -12.41 -2.29 1.19
CA ILE A 203 -11.99 -2.08 -0.18
C ILE A 203 -13.03 -2.61 -1.15
N TRP A 204 -13.39 -1.77 -2.12
CA TRP A 204 -14.26 -2.12 -3.23
C TRP A 204 -13.49 -2.00 -4.53
N VAL A 205 -13.74 -2.92 -5.45
CA VAL A 205 -13.11 -2.96 -6.76
C VAL A 205 -14.20 -3.03 -7.81
N MET A 206 -14.04 -2.27 -8.89
CA MET A 206 -14.87 -2.38 -10.09
C MET A 206 -14.11 -3.27 -11.10
N CYS A 207 -14.65 -4.45 -11.37
CA CYS A 207 -14.11 -5.39 -12.36
C CYS A 207 -15.17 -5.66 -13.42
N ASP A 208 -14.83 -5.44 -14.70
CA ASP A 208 -15.73 -5.64 -15.84
C ASP A 208 -17.11 -4.97 -15.65
N GLY A 209 -17.10 -3.74 -15.14
CA GLY A 209 -18.30 -2.94 -14.83
C GLY A 209 -19.08 -3.40 -13.60
N ARG A 210 -18.57 -4.36 -12.83
CA ARG A 210 -19.26 -4.93 -11.65
C ARG A 210 -18.54 -4.57 -10.35
N PRO A 211 -19.25 -4.01 -9.35
CA PRO A 211 -18.67 -3.77 -8.03
C PRO A 211 -18.52 -5.07 -7.26
N VAL A 212 -17.32 -5.30 -6.71
CA VAL A 212 -16.98 -6.40 -5.82
C VAL A 212 -16.41 -5.82 -4.52
N ASN A 213 -17.03 -6.16 -3.40
CA ASN A 213 -16.54 -5.84 -2.06
C ASN A 213 -15.54 -6.90 -1.61
N LEU A 214 -14.30 -6.50 -1.31
CA LEU A 214 -13.33 -7.37 -0.66
C LEU A 214 -13.43 -7.15 0.85
N GLU A 215 -14.44 -7.73 1.49
CA GLU A 215 -14.80 -7.40 2.87
C GLU A 215 -13.67 -7.69 3.87
N PHE A 216 -12.92 -8.77 3.62
CA PHE A 216 -11.77 -9.15 4.43
C PHE A 216 -10.62 -8.13 4.33
N LEU A 217 -10.62 -7.27 3.31
CA LEU A 217 -9.55 -6.33 3.02
C LEU A 217 -9.97 -4.90 3.39
N ARG A 218 -9.32 -4.33 4.42
CA ARG A 218 -9.74 -3.08 5.05
C ARG A 218 -8.56 -2.27 5.60
N PHE A 219 -8.81 -0.97 5.82
CA PHE A 219 -7.85 -0.08 6.49
C PHE A 219 -8.00 -0.15 8.01
N ASP A 220 -7.31 -1.09 8.65
CA ASP A 220 -7.37 -1.24 10.11
C ASP A 220 -6.60 -0.15 10.86
N ASN A 221 -5.50 0.36 10.27
CA ASN A 221 -4.67 1.38 10.88
C ASN A 221 -5.10 2.80 10.46
N GLN A 222 -5.69 3.55 11.40
CA GLN A 222 -6.15 4.92 11.13
C GLN A 222 -5.02 5.89 10.78
N ARG A 223 -3.80 5.67 11.29
CA ARG A 223 -2.65 6.53 10.95
C ARG A 223 -2.20 6.32 9.50
N GLU A 224 -2.13 5.06 9.10
CA GLU A 224 -1.86 4.68 7.71
C GLU A 224 -2.93 5.27 6.78
N PHE A 225 -4.20 5.07 7.09
CA PHE A 225 -5.30 5.61 6.29
C PHE A 225 -5.22 7.15 6.17
N ARG A 226 -4.99 7.86 7.28
CA ARG A 226 -4.78 9.33 7.26
C ARG A 226 -3.58 9.72 6.41
N ARG A 227 -2.46 9.00 6.50
CA ARG A 227 -1.26 9.24 5.68
C ARG A 227 -1.58 9.13 4.18
N ILE A 228 -2.32 8.08 3.79
CA ILE A 228 -2.72 7.84 2.40
C ILE A 228 -3.63 8.97 1.91
N MET A 229 -4.70 9.28 2.64
CA MET A 229 -5.64 10.35 2.28
C MET A 229 -4.95 11.71 2.15
N SER A 230 -4.14 12.10 3.13
CA SER A 230 -3.38 13.35 3.07
C SER A 230 -2.33 13.36 1.96
N GLY A 231 -1.81 12.19 1.57
CA GLY A 231 -0.94 12.03 0.42
C GLY A 231 -1.66 12.36 -0.89
N PHE A 232 -2.85 11.78 -1.12
CA PHE A 232 -3.68 12.08 -2.28
C PHE A 232 -4.12 13.55 -2.30
N GLU A 233 -4.62 14.07 -1.19
CA GLU A 233 -5.03 15.48 -1.08
C GLU A 233 -3.89 16.42 -1.45
N ARG A 234 -2.71 16.25 -0.83
CA ARG A 234 -1.54 17.07 -1.12
C ARG A 234 -1.11 16.98 -2.58
N HIS A 235 -1.12 15.78 -3.17
CA HIS A 235 -0.80 15.59 -4.58
C HIS A 235 -1.77 16.36 -5.47
N ILE A 236 -3.07 16.16 -5.29
CA ILE A 236 -4.14 16.83 -6.03
C ILE A 236 -3.93 18.35 -5.96
N TYR A 237 -3.81 18.93 -4.76
CA TYR A 237 -3.58 20.36 -4.59
C TYR A 237 -2.33 20.87 -5.32
N ASN A 238 -1.21 20.15 -5.20
CA ASN A 238 0.04 20.55 -5.85
C ASN A 238 -0.03 20.48 -7.39
N THR A 239 -0.76 19.51 -7.94
CA THR A 239 -0.91 19.37 -9.39
C THR A 239 -1.95 20.32 -9.98
N SER A 240 -3.03 20.61 -9.26
CA SER A 240 -4.09 21.50 -9.72
C SER A 240 -3.62 22.95 -9.77
N CYS A 241 -2.79 23.39 -8.82
CA CYS A 241 -2.20 24.74 -8.84
C CYS A 241 -1.20 24.97 -9.99
N ARG A 242 -0.64 23.91 -10.61
CA ARG A 242 0.33 24.03 -11.71
C ARG A 242 -0.30 24.14 -13.10
N ARG A 243 -1.60 23.85 -13.24
CA ARG A 243 -2.27 23.78 -14.56
C ARG A 243 -3.29 24.90 -14.81
N SER A 244 -3.49 25.81 -13.86
CA SER A 244 -4.55 26.81 -13.93
C SER A 244 -4.03 28.25 -13.91
N SER A 245 -3.96 28.87 -15.09
CA SER A 245 -4.29 30.30 -15.26
C SER A 245 -5.80 30.55 -15.12
N SER A 246 -6.60 29.48 -15.01
CA SER A 246 -8.03 29.47 -14.75
C SER A 246 -8.34 28.53 -13.59
N GLY A 247 -8.38 29.10 -12.39
CA GLY A 247 -9.07 28.61 -11.19
C GLY A 247 -8.91 27.13 -10.82
N VAL A 248 -8.20 26.88 -9.71
CA VAL A 248 -8.62 25.82 -8.81
C VAL A 248 -10.06 26.16 -8.41
N GLU A 249 -11.05 25.57 -9.07
CA GLU A 249 -12.39 25.59 -8.51
C GLU A 249 -12.30 24.87 -7.18
N ARG A 250 -12.31 25.64 -6.10
CA ARG A 250 -12.72 25.14 -4.79
C ARG A 250 -14.11 24.54 -4.96
N LYS A 251 -14.13 23.25 -5.27
CA LYS A 251 -15.24 22.34 -5.02
C LYS A 251 -15.42 22.09 -3.51
N GLU A 252 -14.92 22.97 -2.64
CA GLU A 252 -15.14 22.96 -1.19
C GLU A 252 -16.63 22.98 -0.83
N LYS A 253 -17.53 23.40 -1.75
CA LYS A 253 -18.99 23.27 -1.58
C LYS A 253 -19.56 21.87 -1.87
N THR A 254 -18.81 20.97 -2.51
CA THR A 254 -19.31 19.66 -2.98
C THR A 254 -18.85 18.46 -2.15
N GLY A 255 -17.95 18.65 -1.18
CA GLY A 255 -17.47 17.59 -0.28
C GLY A 255 -16.47 16.59 -0.88
N TYR A 256 -15.94 16.84 -2.08
CA TYR A 256 -14.86 16.05 -2.68
C TYR A 256 -13.86 16.91 -3.47
N ILE A 257 -12.66 16.37 -3.69
CA ILE A 257 -11.64 16.90 -4.60
C ILE A 257 -11.21 15.79 -5.57
N SER A 258 -10.76 16.16 -6.76
CA SER A 258 -10.24 15.19 -7.73
C SER A 258 -8.98 15.71 -8.45
N GLY A 259 -8.20 14.78 -8.98
CA GLY A 259 -7.00 15.03 -9.78
C GLY A 259 -6.53 13.75 -10.46
N TYR A 260 -5.35 13.80 -11.08
CA TYR A 260 -4.80 12.65 -11.82
C TYR A 260 -3.50 12.15 -11.18
N LEU A 261 -3.37 10.82 -11.14
CA LEU A 261 -2.17 10.11 -10.74
C LEU A 261 -1.15 10.09 -11.89
N TYR A 262 0.09 9.68 -11.59
CA TYR A 262 1.18 9.66 -12.57
C TYR A 262 0.97 8.68 -13.73
N ASN A 263 0.17 7.64 -13.52
CA ASN A 263 -0.23 6.69 -14.56
C ASN A 263 -1.49 7.12 -15.34
N GLY A 264 -2.00 8.34 -15.11
CA GLY A 264 -3.20 8.86 -15.78
C GLY A 264 -4.53 8.50 -15.13
N ALA A 265 -4.54 7.61 -14.13
CA ALA A 265 -5.76 7.28 -13.39
C ALA A 265 -6.30 8.51 -12.64
N GLU A 266 -7.61 8.70 -12.63
CA GLU A 266 -8.26 9.76 -11.85
C GLU A 266 -8.36 9.32 -10.39
N VAL A 267 -7.92 10.17 -9.46
CA VAL A 267 -8.10 9.99 -8.02
C VAL A 267 -9.09 11.03 -7.50
N ILE A 268 -10.07 10.55 -6.75
CA ILE A 268 -11.10 11.35 -6.10
C ILE A 268 -11.00 11.09 -4.60
N VAL A 269 -10.93 12.15 -3.82
CA VAL A 269 -10.99 12.09 -2.35
C VAL A 269 -12.27 12.78 -1.92
N ALA A 270 -13.17 12.03 -1.28
CA ALA A 270 -14.43 12.53 -0.75
C ALA A 270 -14.42 12.51 0.77
N SER A 271 -15.12 13.48 1.35
CA SER A 271 -15.25 13.67 2.80
C SER A 271 -16.62 14.30 3.13
N SER A 272 -16.80 14.79 4.35
CA SER A 272 -18.03 15.51 4.75
C SER A 272 -18.30 16.70 3.80
N PRO A 273 -19.56 16.96 3.38
CA PRO A 273 -20.81 16.29 3.79
C PRO A 273 -21.20 15.05 2.95
N VAL A 274 -20.42 14.65 1.94
CA VAL A 274 -20.76 13.55 1.00
C VAL A 274 -20.73 12.19 1.70
N CYS A 275 -19.82 12.01 2.65
CA CYS A 275 -19.65 10.77 3.38
C CYS A 275 -19.26 11.03 4.84
N SER A 276 -19.69 10.14 5.73
CA SER A 276 -19.45 10.24 7.18
C SER A 276 -17.98 10.04 7.55
N SER A 277 -17.19 9.41 6.68
CA SER A 277 -15.75 9.18 6.81
C SER A 277 -15.07 9.49 5.49
N LYS A 278 -13.79 9.92 5.54
CA LYS A 278 -13.00 10.11 4.33
C LYS A 278 -12.93 8.80 3.53
N ILE A 279 -13.10 8.89 2.22
CA ILE A 279 -12.98 7.78 1.26
C ILE A 279 -12.19 8.26 0.05
N PHE A 280 -11.56 7.33 -0.66
CA PHE A 280 -10.97 7.62 -1.96
C PHE A 280 -11.53 6.68 -3.03
N PHE A 281 -11.53 7.16 -4.27
CA PHE A 281 -11.79 6.40 -5.47
C PHE A 281 -10.64 6.63 -6.43
N ILE A 282 -10.21 5.56 -7.10
CA ILE A 282 -9.28 5.63 -8.21
C ILE A 282 -10.00 5.00 -9.40
N LYS A 283 -10.10 5.75 -10.49
CA LYS A 283 -10.68 5.31 -11.76
C LYS A 283 -9.56 5.18 -12.78
N LYS A 284 -9.45 4.02 -13.41
CA LYS A 284 -8.43 3.74 -14.42
C LYS A 284 -8.94 3.98 -15.83
#